data_AF-A0A8C0NFA4-F1
#
_entry.id   AF-A0A8C0NFA4-F1
#
_cell.length_a   1.000
_cell.length_b   1.000
_cell.length_c   1.000
_cell.angle_alpha   90.00
_cell.angle_beta   90.00
_cell.angle_gamma   90.00
#
_symmetry.space_group_name_H-M   'P 1'
#
loop_
_entity.id
_entity.type
_entity.pdbx_description
1 polymer ?
#
loop_
_entity_poly.entity_id
_entity_poly.type
_entity_poly.pdbx_seq_one_letter_code
_entity_poly.pdbx_strand_id
1 'polypeptide(L)'
;MFGVFFYFFVCFFLFFSLFLLFLSPVQFVFSHSVLSKMKGKKNSPQKKESEIVLSPTELQNLDYDSMSESQFKSTMIKLLVALDKSIKDSRDFMTTEFRSNQAEIENQLNEMQSKLEVLMTRVNEVEERVSDKDDKLMARKEAEEKREKQLKDPEERLREINDSRRRKNLHLFGVPEGAKRDRGPESIIEQIIAENFPNLGRETGIQIQEIERFSPKINKNRSKPRHLILKLGNSKDKEKILKAARDKKSLTYMGRSIRLASDLSTET
;
A
#
# COMPACT_ATOMS: atom_id res chain seq x y z
N MET A 1 -13.01 -56.92 -12.28
CA MET A 1 -12.91 -55.47 -12.51
C MET A 1 -13.85 -54.92 -13.61
N PHE A 2 -14.61 -55.77 -14.33
CA PHE A 2 -15.54 -55.31 -15.40
C PHE A 2 -16.97 -54.98 -14.94
N GLY A 3 -17.46 -55.58 -13.86
CA GLY A 3 -18.85 -55.35 -13.39
C GLY A 3 -19.13 -53.95 -12.83
N VAL A 4 -18.15 -53.32 -12.19
CA VAL A 4 -18.31 -51.98 -11.59
C VAL A 4 -18.32 -50.88 -12.66
N PHE A 5 -17.52 -51.04 -13.72
CA PHE A 5 -17.53 -50.13 -14.87
C PHE A 5 -18.83 -50.22 -15.67
N PHE A 6 -19.39 -51.43 -15.82
CA PHE A 6 -20.67 -51.61 -16.50
C PHE A 6 -21.82 -50.95 -15.74
N TYR A 7 -21.83 -51.06 -14.41
CA TYR A 7 -22.85 -50.43 -13.57
C TYR A 7 -22.77 -48.90 -13.62
N PHE A 8 -21.56 -48.32 -13.57
CA PHE A 8 -21.36 -46.87 -13.72
C PHE A 8 -21.80 -46.35 -15.09
N PHE A 9 -21.53 -47.11 -16.16
CA PHE A 9 -21.90 -46.72 -17.51
C PHE A 9 -23.42 -46.74 -17.72
N VAL A 10 -24.11 -47.75 -17.18
CA VAL A 10 -25.57 -47.86 -17.24
C VAL A 10 -26.24 -46.77 -16.38
N CYS A 11 -25.73 -46.50 -15.18
CA CYS A 11 -26.23 -45.40 -14.35
C CYS A 11 -26.01 -44.02 -14.99
N PHE A 12 -24.86 -43.79 -15.62
CA PHE A 12 -24.59 -42.54 -16.34
C PHE A 12 -25.52 -42.36 -17.55
N PHE A 13 -25.78 -43.43 -18.32
CA PHE A 13 -26.70 -43.37 -19.45
C PHE A 13 -28.16 -43.15 -19.03
N LEU A 14 -28.60 -43.78 -17.94
CA LEU A 14 -29.95 -43.56 -17.39
C LEU A 14 -30.10 -42.16 -16.81
N PHE A 15 -29.07 -41.63 -16.14
CA PHE A 15 -29.08 -40.26 -15.62
C PHE A 15 -29.02 -39.22 -16.74
N PHE A 16 -28.23 -39.46 -17.79
CA PHE A 16 -28.14 -38.59 -18.96
C PHE A 16 -29.42 -38.63 -19.81
N SER A 17 -30.06 -39.80 -19.95
CA SER A 17 -31.36 -39.94 -20.61
C SER A 17 -32.48 -39.25 -19.83
N LEU A 18 -32.45 -39.32 -18.50
CA LEU A 18 -33.40 -38.60 -17.63
C LEU A 18 -33.15 -37.09 -17.69
N PHE A 19 -31.88 -36.65 -17.75
CA PHE A 19 -31.48 -35.25 -17.88
C PHE A 19 -31.87 -34.64 -19.24
N LEU A 20 -31.79 -35.42 -20.33
CA LEU A 20 -32.25 -35.01 -21.66
C LEU A 20 -33.79 -34.90 -21.77
N LEU A 21 -34.55 -35.67 -20.98
CA LEU A 21 -36.00 -35.52 -20.86
C LEU A 21 -36.40 -34.21 -20.17
N PHE A 22 -35.57 -33.67 -19.26
CA PHE A 22 -35.76 -32.36 -18.63
C PHE A 22 -35.30 -31.18 -19.50
N LEU A 23 -34.50 -31.42 -20.55
CA LEU A 23 -34.10 -30.40 -21.54
C LEU A 23 -35.15 -30.20 -22.65
N SER A 24 -36.17 -31.06 -22.74
CA SER A 24 -37.21 -31.00 -23.78
C SER A 24 -38.24 -29.86 -23.67
N PRO A 25 -38.52 -29.18 -22.54
CA PRO A 25 -39.45 -28.06 -22.55
C PRO A 25 -38.83 -26.73 -22.98
N VAL A 26 -37.50 -26.59 -22.92
CA VAL A 26 -36.83 -25.28 -23.08
C VAL A 26 -36.60 -24.90 -24.56
N GLN A 27 -36.57 -25.86 -25.48
CA GLN A 27 -36.44 -25.56 -26.91
C GLN A 27 -37.77 -25.32 -27.64
N PHE A 28 -38.92 -25.69 -27.07
CA PHE A 28 -40.21 -25.52 -27.76
C PHE A 28 -40.78 -24.08 -27.67
N VAL A 29 -40.35 -23.29 -26.67
CA VAL A 29 -40.83 -21.92 -26.47
C VAL A 29 -40.09 -20.90 -27.35
N PHE A 30 -38.83 -21.17 -27.74
CA PHE A 30 -38.04 -20.22 -28.52
C PHE A 30 -38.36 -20.20 -30.03
N SER A 31 -38.88 -21.29 -30.61
CA SER A 31 -39.18 -21.32 -32.06
C SER A 31 -40.53 -20.71 -32.45
N HIS A 32 -41.51 -20.65 -31.55
CA HIS A 32 -42.85 -20.12 -31.91
C HIS A 32 -42.98 -18.60 -31.73
N SER A 33 -42.17 -17.96 -30.88
CA SER A 33 -42.24 -16.50 -30.68
C SER A 33 -41.69 -15.70 -31.88
N VAL A 34 -40.87 -16.30 -32.75
CA VAL A 34 -40.33 -15.63 -33.94
C VAL A 34 -41.27 -15.73 -35.15
N LEU A 35 -42.17 -16.72 -35.21
CA LEU A 35 -43.09 -16.90 -36.34
C LEU A 35 -44.47 -16.24 -36.19
N SER A 36 -44.83 -15.71 -35.00
CA SER A 36 -46.17 -15.14 -34.77
C SER A 36 -46.35 -13.68 -35.21
N LYS A 37 -45.31 -12.99 -35.72
CA LYS A 37 -45.42 -11.58 -36.16
C LYS A 37 -46.06 -11.37 -37.53
N MET A 38 -46.60 -12.41 -38.18
CA MET A 38 -47.31 -12.26 -39.46
C MET A 38 -48.63 -13.04 -39.47
N LYS A 39 -49.72 -12.40 -39.00
CA LYS A 39 -51.06 -12.39 -39.64
C LYS A 39 -52.15 -11.89 -38.67
N GLY A 40 -52.81 -10.81 -39.07
CA GLY A 40 -54.27 -10.80 -39.21
C GLY A 40 -55.13 -10.65 -37.95
N LYS A 41 -55.44 -9.39 -37.64
CA LYS A 41 -56.68 -8.90 -37.01
C LYS A 41 -57.91 -9.68 -37.52
N LYS A 42 -58.75 -10.26 -36.65
CA LYS A 42 -60.20 -10.49 -36.88
C LYS A 42 -60.94 -10.82 -35.59
N ASN A 43 -62.17 -10.34 -35.54
CA ASN A 43 -63.02 -10.09 -34.38
C ASN A 43 -63.67 -11.34 -33.75
N SER A 44 -64.15 -11.15 -32.52
CA SER A 44 -64.99 -12.03 -31.67
C SER A 44 -66.25 -12.60 -32.36
N PRO A 45 -66.94 -13.61 -31.76
CA PRO A 45 -67.89 -13.29 -30.68
C PRO A 45 -67.77 -14.17 -29.42
N GLN A 46 -68.04 -13.53 -28.28
CA GLN A 46 -68.31 -14.13 -26.97
C GLN A 46 -69.34 -15.27 -27.05
N LYS A 47 -68.99 -16.43 -26.51
CA LYS A 47 -69.97 -17.43 -26.08
C LYS A 47 -69.98 -17.40 -24.55
N LYS A 48 -71.12 -16.97 -23.98
CA LYS A 48 -71.39 -17.02 -22.54
C LYS A 48 -71.43 -18.49 -22.11
N GLU A 49 -70.41 -18.95 -21.42
CA GLU A 49 -70.51 -20.16 -20.59
C GLU A 49 -71.04 -19.72 -19.23
N SER A 50 -72.23 -20.20 -18.91
CA SER A 50 -72.87 -20.02 -17.62
C SER A 50 -71.96 -20.53 -16.51
N GLU A 51 -71.53 -19.60 -15.66
CA GLU A 51 -70.84 -19.86 -14.41
C GLU A 51 -71.79 -20.64 -13.48
N ILE A 52 -71.59 -21.96 -13.40
CA ILE A 52 -72.24 -22.80 -12.40
C ILE A 52 -71.14 -23.19 -11.42
N VAL A 53 -71.00 -22.38 -10.37
CA VAL A 53 -70.17 -22.70 -9.20
C VAL A 53 -70.94 -23.75 -8.40
N LEU A 54 -70.49 -25.01 -8.42
CA LEU A 54 -70.82 -25.95 -7.34
C LEU A 54 -69.67 -25.92 -6.33
N SER A 55 -70.03 -25.83 -5.04
CA SER A 55 -69.05 -25.81 -3.96
C SER A 55 -68.56 -27.23 -3.65
N PRO A 56 -67.32 -27.41 -3.15
CA PRO A 56 -66.78 -28.74 -2.80
C PRO A 56 -67.66 -29.57 -1.85
N THR A 57 -68.55 -28.89 -1.12
CA THR A 57 -69.46 -29.45 -0.12
C THR A 57 -70.63 -30.24 -0.73
N GLU A 58 -70.96 -30.04 -2.00
CA GLU A 58 -72.08 -30.73 -2.69
C GLU A 58 -71.67 -32.09 -3.30
N LEU A 59 -70.36 -32.37 -3.42
CA LEU A 59 -69.82 -33.60 -4.00
C LEU A 59 -69.76 -34.77 -3.01
N GLN A 60 -69.70 -34.49 -1.71
CA GLN A 60 -69.63 -35.53 -0.66
C GLN A 60 -70.99 -36.14 -0.30
N ASN A 61 -72.10 -35.53 -0.76
CA ASN A 61 -73.47 -35.92 -0.37
C ASN A 61 -74.31 -36.51 -1.52
N LEU A 62 -73.68 -36.87 -2.65
CA LEU A 62 -74.38 -37.46 -3.79
C LEU A 62 -74.46 -38.98 -3.63
N ASP A 63 -75.69 -39.51 -3.56
CA ASP A 63 -75.96 -40.95 -3.62
C ASP A 63 -75.72 -41.44 -5.06
N TYR A 64 -74.55 -42.02 -5.30
CA TYR A 64 -74.12 -42.47 -6.61
C TYR A 64 -74.95 -43.66 -7.13
N ASP A 65 -75.59 -44.42 -6.23
CA ASP A 65 -76.37 -45.63 -6.59
C ASP A 65 -77.79 -45.31 -7.09
N SER A 66 -78.35 -44.12 -6.77
CA SER A 66 -79.70 -43.73 -7.18
C SER A 66 -79.76 -42.74 -8.36
N MET A 67 -78.61 -42.38 -8.93
CA MET A 67 -78.50 -41.31 -9.94
C MET A 67 -78.76 -41.83 -11.35
N SER A 68 -79.49 -41.06 -12.18
CA SER A 68 -79.64 -41.41 -13.61
C SER A 68 -78.34 -41.19 -14.39
N GLU A 69 -78.09 -41.99 -15.43
CA GLU A 69 -76.88 -41.91 -16.25
C GLU A 69 -76.62 -40.48 -16.82
N SER A 70 -77.69 -39.75 -17.15
CA SER A 70 -77.62 -38.37 -17.64
C SER A 70 -77.12 -37.39 -16.58
N GLN A 71 -77.57 -37.56 -15.33
CA GLN A 71 -77.13 -36.74 -14.19
C GLN A 71 -75.67 -37.03 -13.85
N PHE A 72 -75.26 -38.30 -13.86
CA PHE A 72 -73.87 -38.70 -13.65
C PHE A 72 -72.95 -38.06 -14.71
N LYS A 73 -73.31 -38.17 -16.00
CA LYS A 73 -72.55 -37.55 -17.10
C LYS A 73 -72.45 -36.02 -16.94
N SER A 74 -73.53 -35.35 -16.54
CA SER A 74 -73.52 -33.90 -16.30
C SER A 74 -72.58 -33.50 -15.15
N THR A 75 -72.61 -34.22 -14.03
CA THR A 75 -71.73 -33.96 -12.88
C THR A 75 -70.26 -34.18 -13.24
N MET A 76 -69.94 -35.25 -13.99
CA MET A 76 -68.58 -35.50 -14.47
C MET A 76 -68.07 -34.40 -15.41
N ILE A 77 -68.92 -33.91 -16.32
CA ILE A 77 -68.57 -32.79 -17.22
C ILE A 77 -68.28 -31.51 -16.40
N LYS A 78 -69.12 -31.18 -15.40
CA LYS A 78 -68.90 -30.01 -14.55
C LYS A 78 -67.57 -30.08 -13.78
N LEU A 79 -67.24 -31.26 -13.25
CA LEU A 79 -65.96 -31.50 -12.57
C LEU A 79 -64.76 -31.31 -13.50
N LEU A 80 -64.81 -31.88 -14.71
CA LEU A 80 -63.75 -31.73 -15.69
C LEU A 80 -63.56 -30.27 -16.11
N VAL A 81 -64.65 -29.52 -16.30
CA VAL A 81 -64.60 -28.08 -16.62
C VAL A 81 -64.01 -27.27 -15.46
N ALA A 82 -64.40 -27.57 -14.21
CA ALA A 82 -63.86 -26.90 -13.04
C ALA A 82 -62.36 -27.16 -12.86
N LEU A 83 -61.91 -28.41 -13.08
CA LEU A 83 -60.49 -28.78 -13.06
C LEU A 83 -59.71 -28.08 -14.17
N ASP A 84 -60.23 -28.06 -15.40
CA ASP A 84 -59.59 -27.37 -16.53
C ASP A 84 -59.44 -25.86 -16.27
N LYS A 85 -60.47 -25.23 -15.69
CA LYS A 85 -60.40 -23.82 -15.26
C LYS A 85 -59.32 -23.61 -14.19
N SER A 86 -59.29 -24.43 -13.14
CA SER A 86 -58.27 -24.33 -12.08
C SER A 86 -56.85 -24.54 -12.60
N ILE A 87 -56.66 -25.47 -13.54
CA ILE A 87 -55.36 -25.73 -14.17
C ILE A 87 -54.93 -24.54 -15.03
N LYS A 88 -55.86 -23.95 -15.79
CA LYS A 88 -55.59 -22.74 -16.58
C LYS A 88 -55.23 -21.56 -15.70
N ASP A 89 -56.01 -21.29 -14.65
CA ASP A 89 -55.75 -20.19 -13.72
C ASP A 89 -54.40 -20.34 -13.02
N SER A 90 -54.05 -21.56 -12.58
CA SER A 90 -52.75 -21.85 -11.98
C SER A 90 -51.60 -21.69 -12.98
N ARG A 91 -51.77 -22.17 -14.22
CA ARG A 91 -50.78 -21.97 -15.29
C ARG A 91 -50.57 -20.48 -15.57
N ASP A 92 -51.64 -19.72 -15.72
CA ASP A 92 -51.57 -18.30 -16.03
C ASP A 92 -50.88 -17.55 -14.88
N PHE A 93 -51.25 -17.83 -13.62
CA PHE A 93 -50.56 -17.30 -12.44
C PHE A 93 -49.05 -17.59 -12.49
N MET A 94 -48.66 -18.86 -12.64
CA MET A 94 -47.25 -19.27 -12.71
C MET A 94 -46.50 -18.60 -13.86
N THR A 95 -47.13 -18.46 -15.05
CA THR A 95 -46.49 -17.78 -16.18
C THR A 95 -46.31 -16.28 -15.93
N THR A 96 -47.26 -15.62 -15.26
CA THR A 96 -47.13 -14.20 -14.93
C THR A 96 -46.05 -13.95 -13.88
N GLU A 97 -45.99 -14.78 -12.83
CA GLU A 97 -44.95 -14.71 -11.80
C GLU A 97 -43.56 -14.96 -12.39
N PHE A 98 -43.42 -16.02 -13.20
CA PHE A 98 -42.16 -16.34 -13.85
C PHE A 98 -41.68 -15.21 -14.77
N ARG A 99 -42.58 -14.61 -15.55
CA ARG A 99 -42.25 -13.46 -16.42
C ARG A 99 -41.85 -12.22 -15.63
N SER A 100 -42.49 -11.96 -14.50
CA SER A 100 -42.13 -10.84 -13.61
C SER A 100 -40.72 -11.04 -13.05
N ASN A 101 -40.45 -12.22 -12.48
CA ASN A 101 -39.13 -12.55 -11.93
C ASN A 101 -38.04 -12.51 -13.01
N GLN A 102 -38.34 -12.99 -14.21
CA GLN A 102 -37.42 -12.91 -15.34
C GLN A 102 -37.08 -11.44 -15.69
N ALA A 103 -38.08 -10.56 -15.78
CA ALA A 103 -37.86 -9.15 -16.07
C ALA A 103 -37.03 -8.45 -14.99
N GLU A 104 -37.23 -8.80 -13.71
CA GLU A 104 -36.44 -8.28 -12.60
C GLU A 104 -34.97 -8.71 -12.69
N ILE A 105 -34.71 -9.99 -12.99
CA ILE A 105 -33.35 -10.51 -13.19
C ILE A 105 -32.67 -9.80 -14.38
N GLU A 106 -33.38 -9.63 -15.50
CA GLU A 106 -32.86 -8.92 -16.67
C GLU A 106 -32.49 -7.46 -16.33
N ASN A 107 -33.34 -6.77 -15.56
CA ASN A 107 -33.06 -5.40 -15.11
C ASN A 107 -31.81 -5.34 -14.22
N GLN A 108 -31.67 -6.25 -13.25
CA GLN A 108 -30.50 -6.31 -12.37
C GLN A 108 -29.22 -6.64 -13.14
N LEU A 109 -29.29 -7.55 -14.12
CA LEU A 109 -28.16 -7.87 -15.01
C LEU A 109 -27.71 -6.67 -15.82
N ASN A 110 -28.64 -5.91 -16.41
CA ASN A 110 -28.33 -4.70 -17.16
C ASN A 110 -27.71 -3.63 -16.26
N GLU A 111 -28.21 -3.46 -15.04
CA GLU A 111 -27.62 -2.53 -14.07
C GLU A 111 -26.19 -2.93 -13.72
N MET A 112 -25.93 -4.21 -13.45
CA MET A 112 -24.58 -4.72 -13.20
C MET A 112 -23.64 -4.53 -14.39
N GLN A 113 -24.10 -4.81 -15.61
CA GLN A 113 -23.32 -4.56 -16.83
C GLN A 113 -22.94 -3.08 -16.95
N SER A 114 -23.88 -2.16 -16.72
CA SER A 114 -23.58 -0.72 -16.75
C SER A 114 -22.52 -0.31 -15.71
N LYS A 115 -22.57 -0.88 -14.50
CA LYS A 115 -21.58 -0.62 -13.45
C LYS A 115 -20.21 -1.20 -13.81
N LEU A 116 -20.16 -2.37 -14.46
CA LEU A 116 -18.91 -2.98 -14.91
C LEU A 116 -18.22 -2.14 -15.99
N GLU A 117 -18.95 -1.60 -16.96
CA GLU A 117 -18.40 -0.70 -17.98
C GLU A 117 -17.78 0.56 -17.35
N VAL A 118 -18.47 1.18 -16.40
CA VAL A 118 -17.95 2.34 -15.64
C VAL A 118 -16.68 1.95 -14.85
N LEU A 119 -16.63 0.76 -14.27
CA LEU A 119 -15.44 0.30 -13.56
C LEU A 119 -14.27 0.05 -14.51
N MET A 120 -14.49 -0.57 -15.67
CA MET A 120 -13.45 -0.84 -16.66
C MET A 120 -12.80 0.45 -17.16
N THR A 121 -13.60 1.46 -17.51
CA THR A 121 -13.09 2.77 -17.92
C THR A 121 -12.23 3.43 -16.83
N ARG A 122 -12.68 3.39 -15.57
CA ARG A 122 -11.90 3.94 -14.45
C ARG A 122 -10.60 3.18 -14.18
N VAL A 123 -10.60 1.85 -14.35
CA VAL A 123 -9.38 1.03 -14.21
C VAL A 123 -8.36 1.41 -15.28
N ASN A 124 -8.77 1.52 -16.54
CA ASN A 124 -7.88 1.91 -17.64
C ASN A 124 -7.26 3.29 -17.39
N GLU A 125 -8.04 4.28 -16.92
CA GLU A 125 -7.51 5.62 -16.58
C GLU A 125 -6.48 5.56 -15.45
N VAL A 126 -6.72 4.73 -14.43
CA VAL A 126 -5.78 4.56 -13.32
C VAL A 126 -4.51 3.88 -13.78
N GLU A 127 -4.60 2.85 -14.63
CA GLU A 127 -3.45 2.14 -15.18
C GLU A 127 -2.55 3.07 -15.99
N GLU A 128 -3.13 3.90 -16.88
CA GLU A 128 -2.37 4.90 -17.64
C GLU A 128 -1.68 5.92 -16.71
N ARG A 129 -2.42 6.45 -15.73
CA ARG A 129 -1.88 7.38 -14.73
C ARG A 129 -0.79 6.78 -13.84
N VAL A 130 -0.80 5.47 -13.63
CA VAL A 130 0.24 4.75 -12.87
C VAL A 130 1.47 4.57 -13.75
N SER A 131 1.30 4.16 -15.00
CA SER A 131 2.40 4.06 -15.97
C SER A 131 3.17 5.38 -16.10
N ASP A 132 2.45 6.49 -16.29
CA ASP A 132 3.01 7.84 -16.36
C ASP A 132 3.82 8.24 -15.11
N LYS A 133 3.37 7.80 -13.93
CA LYS A 133 4.05 8.10 -12.67
C LYS A 133 5.30 7.25 -12.50
N ASP A 134 5.26 5.99 -12.89
CA ASP A 134 6.39 5.08 -12.81
C ASP A 134 7.54 5.58 -13.70
N ASP A 135 7.25 6.00 -14.93
CA ASP A 135 8.24 6.60 -15.83
C ASP A 135 8.88 7.86 -15.22
N LYS A 136 8.05 8.76 -14.66
CA LYS A 136 8.54 9.97 -13.97
C LYS A 136 9.37 9.65 -12.74
N LEU A 137 9.02 8.59 -12.01
CA LEU A 137 9.73 8.15 -10.82
C LEU A 137 11.10 7.58 -11.18
N MET A 138 11.20 6.82 -12.27
CA MET A 138 12.48 6.32 -12.79
C MET A 138 13.40 7.46 -13.22
N ALA A 139 12.90 8.44 -13.99
CA ALA A 139 13.68 9.62 -14.37
C ALA A 139 14.16 10.44 -13.15
N ARG A 140 13.33 10.55 -12.10
CA ARG A 140 13.73 11.22 -10.85
C ARG A 140 14.82 10.48 -10.10
N LYS A 141 14.74 9.14 -10.02
CA LYS A 141 15.76 8.30 -9.38
C LYS A 141 17.12 8.46 -10.07
N GLU A 142 17.15 8.40 -11.40
CA GLU A 142 18.39 8.61 -12.17
C GLU A 142 18.97 10.02 -11.94
N ALA A 143 18.10 11.04 -11.93
CA ALA A 143 18.51 12.41 -11.65
C ALA A 143 19.03 12.58 -10.21
N GLU A 144 18.48 11.85 -9.24
CA GLU A 144 18.94 11.83 -7.85
C GLU A 144 20.30 11.17 -7.70
N GLU A 145 20.50 10.00 -8.31
CA GLU A 145 21.79 9.32 -8.29
C GLU A 145 22.88 10.19 -8.94
N LYS A 146 22.56 10.88 -10.03
CA LYS A 146 23.48 11.84 -10.67
C LYS A 146 23.81 13.01 -9.75
N ARG A 147 22.82 13.58 -9.04
CA ARG A 147 23.05 14.66 -8.06
C ARG A 147 23.91 14.18 -6.89
N GLU A 148 23.68 12.98 -6.39
CA GLU A 148 24.48 12.41 -5.29
C GLU A 148 25.95 12.25 -5.71
N LYS A 149 26.21 11.71 -6.90
CA LYS A 149 27.57 11.61 -7.45
C LYS A 149 28.23 12.98 -7.60
N GLN A 150 27.48 13.98 -8.04
CA GLN A 150 27.98 15.37 -8.15
C GLN A 150 28.28 16.04 -6.80
N LEU A 151 27.67 15.58 -5.70
CA LEU A 151 27.89 16.13 -4.36
C LEU A 151 29.05 15.46 -3.62
N LYS A 152 29.39 14.21 -3.94
CA LYS A 152 30.53 13.50 -3.33
C LYS A 152 31.87 14.21 -3.55
N ASP A 153 32.15 14.64 -4.78
CA ASP A 153 33.39 15.34 -5.13
C ASP A 153 33.59 16.68 -4.36
N PRO A 154 32.62 17.62 -4.33
CA PRO A 154 32.78 18.85 -3.58
C PRO A 154 32.81 18.62 -2.06
N GLU A 155 32.08 17.65 -1.52
CA GLU A 155 32.18 17.27 -0.10
C GLU A 155 33.60 16.81 0.25
N GLU A 156 34.19 15.94 -0.57
CA GLU A 156 35.56 15.48 -0.37
C GLU A 156 36.56 16.63 -0.48
N ARG A 157 36.42 17.50 -1.49
CA ARG A 157 37.26 18.71 -1.61
C ARG A 157 37.12 19.63 -0.39
N LEU A 158 35.92 19.81 0.14
CA LEU A 158 35.69 20.60 1.36
C LEU A 158 36.32 19.94 2.59
N ARG A 159 36.27 18.61 2.70
CA ARG A 159 36.99 17.85 3.73
C ARG A 159 38.49 18.11 3.63
N GLU A 160 39.08 17.96 2.44
CA GLU A 160 40.52 18.20 2.22
C GLU A 160 40.92 19.64 2.57
N ILE A 161 40.13 20.64 2.15
CA ILE A 161 40.38 22.05 2.47
C ILE A 161 40.32 22.27 3.98
N ASN A 162 39.30 21.76 4.66
CA ASN A 162 39.15 21.91 6.11
C ASN A 162 40.27 21.21 6.87
N ASP A 163 40.62 19.99 6.49
CA ASP A 163 41.73 19.25 7.08
C ASP A 163 43.04 19.97 6.84
N SER A 164 43.30 20.47 5.62
CA SER A 164 44.51 21.24 5.32
C SER A 164 44.63 22.50 6.20
N ARG A 165 43.50 23.17 6.49
CA ARG A 165 43.43 24.34 7.38
C ARG A 165 43.64 23.97 8.84
N ARG A 166 43.13 22.82 9.29
CA ARG A 166 43.25 22.33 10.68
C ARG A 166 44.53 21.53 10.95
N ARG A 167 45.27 21.12 9.90
CA ARG A 167 46.51 20.33 10.01
C ARG A 167 47.52 20.95 10.96
N LYS A 168 47.59 22.27 11.07
CA LYS A 168 48.53 22.99 11.97
C LYS A 168 47.96 23.34 13.34
N ASN A 169 46.68 23.04 13.58
CA ASN A 169 45.99 23.41 14.81
C ASN A 169 46.12 22.34 15.89
N LEU A 170 46.21 22.80 17.14
CA LEU A 170 46.19 21.98 18.35
C LEU A 170 45.14 22.48 19.33
N HIS A 171 44.41 21.55 19.94
CA HIS A 171 43.50 21.84 21.03
C HIS A 171 44.19 21.67 22.37
N LEU A 172 44.11 22.71 23.21
CA LEU A 172 44.65 22.72 24.56
C LEU A 172 43.51 22.87 25.58
N PHE A 173 43.41 21.90 26.48
CA PHE A 173 42.38 21.80 27.51
C PHE A 173 42.96 21.97 28.91
N GLY A 174 42.16 22.52 29.83
CA GLY A 174 42.51 22.64 31.25
C GLY A 174 43.15 23.96 31.66
N VAL A 175 43.43 24.86 30.71
CA VAL A 175 44.00 26.18 31.01
C VAL A 175 42.92 27.10 31.59
N PRO A 176 43.10 27.65 32.80
CA PRO A 176 42.08 28.47 33.47
C PRO A 176 41.74 29.74 32.67
N GLU A 177 40.52 30.24 32.87
CA GLU A 177 40.06 31.48 32.25
C GLU A 177 40.74 32.67 32.95
N GLY A 178 41.42 33.54 32.20
CA GLY A 178 42.19 34.67 32.75
C GLY A 178 43.68 34.40 32.97
N ALA A 179 44.20 33.22 32.57
CA ALA A 179 45.64 32.97 32.53
C ALA A 179 46.37 34.02 31.66
N LYS A 180 47.32 34.74 32.28
CA LYS A 180 48.22 35.75 31.69
C LYS A 180 47.53 36.81 30.81
N ARG A 181 46.59 37.57 31.39
CA ARG A 181 45.97 38.75 30.75
C ARG A 181 46.97 39.85 30.34
N ASP A 182 48.14 39.87 30.97
CA ASP A 182 49.07 41.01 30.90
C ASP A 182 50.23 40.80 29.90
N ARG A 183 50.49 39.55 29.48
CA ARG A 183 51.61 39.18 28.59
C ARG A 183 51.18 38.46 27.30
N GLY A 184 49.89 38.47 27.00
CA GLY A 184 49.34 37.81 25.81
C GLY A 184 49.30 36.29 25.92
N PRO A 185 48.55 35.62 25.02
CA PRO A 185 48.38 34.17 25.05
C PRO A 185 49.68 33.39 24.73
N GLU A 186 50.66 33.99 24.06
CA GLU A 186 51.96 33.40 23.71
C GLU A 186 52.70 32.90 24.94
N SER A 187 52.63 33.70 26.01
CA SER A 187 53.25 33.40 27.29
C SER A 187 52.69 32.14 27.96
N ILE A 188 51.47 31.69 27.61
CA ILE A 188 50.91 30.42 28.10
C ILE A 188 51.71 29.25 27.51
N ILE A 189 52.06 29.31 26.23
CA ILE A 189 52.76 28.22 25.55
C ILE A 189 54.21 28.16 25.94
N GLU A 190 54.90 29.29 26.03
CA GLU A 190 56.29 29.33 26.49
C GLU A 190 56.43 28.64 27.85
N GLN A 191 55.48 28.87 28.74
CA GLN A 191 55.46 28.21 30.04
C GLN A 191 55.14 26.72 29.95
N ILE A 192 54.18 26.31 29.12
CA ILE A 192 53.88 24.89 28.92
C ILE A 192 55.13 24.18 28.34
N ILE A 193 55.84 24.80 27.40
CA ILE A 193 57.07 24.25 26.82
C ILE A 193 58.18 24.19 27.87
N ALA A 194 58.40 25.23 28.65
CA ALA A 194 59.42 25.23 29.70
C ALA A 194 59.14 24.17 30.79
N GLU A 195 57.88 24.02 31.20
CA GLU A 195 57.45 23.09 32.25
C GLU A 195 57.38 21.63 31.75
N ASN A 196 57.08 21.41 30.47
CA ASN A 196 56.85 20.06 29.93
C ASN A 196 57.89 19.56 28.95
N PHE A 197 58.43 20.44 28.13
CA PHE A 197 59.28 20.06 27.02
C PHE A 197 60.55 20.92 26.99
N PRO A 198 61.40 20.84 28.03
CA PRO A 198 62.59 21.70 28.13
C PRO A 198 63.54 21.52 26.93
N ASN A 199 63.54 20.34 26.31
CA ASN A 199 64.33 20.05 25.11
C ASN A 199 63.77 20.78 23.87
N LEU A 200 62.45 20.87 23.71
CA LEU A 200 61.82 21.63 22.62
C LEU A 200 62.04 23.14 22.77
N GLY A 201 62.09 23.64 24.02
CA GLY A 201 62.38 25.04 24.30
C GLY A 201 63.80 25.47 23.91
N ARG A 202 64.78 24.56 23.96
CA ARG A 202 66.17 24.84 23.59
C ARG A 202 66.42 24.82 22.07
N GLU A 203 65.61 24.09 21.31
CA GLU A 203 65.74 23.98 19.85
C GLU A 203 65.15 25.17 19.07
N THR A 204 64.50 26.13 19.73
CA THR A 204 63.92 27.39 19.18
C THR A 204 63.59 27.34 17.68
N GLY A 205 62.70 26.42 17.30
CA GLY A 205 62.23 26.25 15.92
C GLY A 205 60.72 26.20 15.77
N ILE A 206 59.97 26.19 16.89
CA ILE A 206 58.50 26.13 16.87
C ILE A 206 57.95 27.53 16.64
N GLN A 207 57.33 27.73 15.47
CA GLN A 207 56.67 28.99 15.15
C GLN A 207 55.18 28.91 15.55
N ILE A 208 54.75 29.82 16.43
CA ILE A 208 53.35 29.96 16.82
C ILE A 208 52.78 31.15 16.04
N GLN A 209 51.67 30.95 15.34
CA GLN A 209 50.99 32.05 14.63
C GLN A 209 49.98 32.75 15.52
N GLU A 210 49.09 31.98 16.14
CA GLU A 210 47.97 32.53 16.87
C GLU A 210 47.48 31.55 17.93
N ILE A 211 46.94 32.11 19.02
CA ILE A 211 46.29 31.35 20.08
C ILE A 211 44.95 32.00 20.36
N GLU A 212 43.89 31.23 20.14
CA GLU A 212 42.53 31.73 20.31
C GLU A 212 41.73 30.81 21.24
N ARG A 213 40.81 31.37 22.03
CA ARG A 213 39.81 30.55 22.73
C ARG A 213 38.72 30.16 21.73
N PHE A 214 38.42 28.86 21.61
CA PHE A 214 37.52 28.31 20.59
C PHE A 214 36.16 29.01 20.46
N SER A 215 35.65 29.61 21.53
CA SER A 215 34.44 30.44 21.47
C SER A 215 34.77 31.84 21.97
N PRO A 216 34.39 32.91 21.24
CA PRO A 216 34.62 34.29 21.69
C PRO A 216 33.72 34.70 22.87
N LYS A 217 32.56 34.06 23.05
CA LYS A 217 31.61 34.39 24.13
C LYS A 217 31.94 33.61 25.42
N ILE A 218 32.06 34.33 26.54
CA ILE A 218 32.22 33.73 27.87
C ILE A 218 30.85 33.33 28.39
N ASN A 219 30.63 32.03 28.61
CA ASN A 219 29.42 31.53 29.27
C ASN A 219 29.69 31.37 30.77
N LYS A 220 29.09 32.23 31.60
CA LYS A 220 29.25 32.23 33.06
C LYS A 220 28.74 30.93 33.73
N ASN A 221 27.84 30.19 33.07
CA ASN A 221 27.27 28.95 33.61
C ASN A 221 28.16 27.72 33.35
N ARG A 222 29.28 27.86 32.64
CA ARG A 222 30.16 26.75 32.28
C ARG A 222 31.20 26.53 33.38
N SER A 223 31.17 25.35 34.02
CA SER A 223 32.13 24.99 35.08
C SER A 223 33.54 24.67 34.57
N LYS A 224 33.67 24.20 33.32
CA LYS A 224 34.96 23.84 32.70
C LYS A 224 35.50 25.00 31.86
N PRO A 225 36.80 25.32 31.92
CA PRO A 225 37.38 26.37 31.10
C PRO A 225 37.23 26.04 29.60
N ARG A 226 37.07 27.08 28.77
CA ARG A 226 37.09 26.93 27.30
C ARG A 226 38.44 26.38 26.83
N HIS A 227 38.42 25.53 25.82
CA HIS A 227 39.67 25.07 25.21
C HIS A 227 40.27 26.15 24.31
N LEU A 228 41.58 26.08 24.15
CA LEU A 228 42.39 26.96 23.32
C LEU A 228 42.71 26.24 22.01
N ILE A 229 42.58 26.95 20.89
CA ILE A 229 43.11 26.53 19.59
C ILE A 229 44.46 27.23 19.42
N LEU A 230 45.51 26.44 19.34
CA LEU A 230 46.85 26.87 19.00
C LEU A 230 47.07 26.65 17.51
N LYS A 231 47.26 27.73 16.74
CA LYS A 231 47.65 27.68 15.33
C LYS A 231 49.17 27.78 15.22
N LEU A 232 49.80 26.73 14.71
CA LEU A 232 51.25 26.69 14.49
C LEU A 232 51.59 27.12 13.07
N GLY A 233 52.81 27.62 12.87
CA GLY A 233 53.34 27.97 11.55
C GLY A 233 53.48 26.75 10.64
N ASN A 234 53.84 25.59 11.20
CA ASN A 234 54.08 24.35 10.48
C ASN A 234 53.41 23.13 11.12
N SER A 235 52.98 22.17 10.30
CA SER A 235 52.42 20.89 10.79
C SER A 235 53.49 19.99 11.41
N LYS A 236 54.75 20.11 10.99
CA LYS A 236 55.88 19.38 11.59
C LYS A 236 56.05 19.72 13.07
N ASP A 237 55.86 20.98 13.44
CA ASP A 237 55.96 21.42 14.83
C ASP A 237 54.81 20.85 15.69
N LYS A 238 53.61 20.77 15.11
CA LYS A 238 52.46 20.09 15.74
C LYS A 238 52.80 18.65 16.09
N GLU A 239 53.35 17.90 15.14
CA GLU A 239 53.69 16.49 15.33
C GLU A 239 54.79 16.31 16.39
N LYS A 240 55.82 17.18 16.38
CA LYS A 240 56.86 17.19 17.42
C LYS A 240 56.28 17.40 18.82
N ILE A 241 55.39 18.38 18.97
CA ILE A 241 54.72 18.68 20.25
C ILE A 241 53.85 17.48 20.69
N LEU A 242 53.05 16.92 19.78
CA LEU A 242 52.19 15.76 20.10
C LEU A 242 53.01 14.52 20.46
N LYS A 243 54.15 14.29 19.80
CA LYS A 243 55.06 13.19 20.12
C LYS A 243 55.65 13.37 21.52
N ALA A 244 56.22 14.54 21.81
CA ALA A 244 56.76 14.85 23.13
C ALA A 244 55.68 14.75 24.23
N ALA A 245 54.44 15.17 23.93
CA ALA A 245 53.30 15.04 24.82
C ALA A 245 52.96 13.57 25.15
N ARG A 246 52.97 12.69 24.14
CA ARG A 246 52.75 11.25 24.31
C ARG A 246 53.86 10.61 25.14
N ASP A 247 55.11 11.00 24.90
CA ASP A 247 56.28 10.46 25.61
C ASP A 247 56.26 10.85 27.10
N LYS A 248 55.87 12.09 27.43
CA LYS A 248 55.78 12.57 28.82
C LYS A 248 54.58 11.97 29.59
N LYS A 249 53.50 11.58 28.90
CA LYS A 249 52.22 11.03 29.44
C LYS A 249 51.39 11.97 30.33
N SER A 250 52.01 12.87 31.10
CA SER A 250 51.33 13.87 31.94
C SER A 250 51.82 15.28 31.62
N LEU A 251 50.89 16.18 31.36
CA LEU A 251 51.19 17.57 31.04
C LEU A 251 50.65 18.48 32.13
N THR A 252 51.46 19.45 32.55
CA THR A 252 51.09 20.41 33.60
C THR A 252 51.24 21.85 33.13
N TYR A 253 50.40 22.74 33.66
CA TYR A 253 50.54 24.19 33.51
C TYR A 253 50.29 24.82 34.87
N MET A 254 51.29 25.49 35.44
CA MET A 254 51.20 26.06 36.80
C MET A 254 50.78 24.98 37.83
N GLY A 255 51.29 23.75 37.67
CA GLY A 255 50.95 22.61 38.54
C GLY A 255 49.56 22.00 38.31
N ARG A 256 48.75 22.49 37.35
CA ARG A 256 47.45 21.90 36.99
C ARG A 256 47.59 20.99 35.77
N SER A 257 46.89 19.86 35.75
CA SER A 257 46.91 18.96 34.60
C SER A 257 46.23 19.58 33.37
N ILE A 258 46.88 19.44 32.21
CA ILE A 258 46.38 19.89 30.91
C ILE A 258 46.36 18.73 29.91
N ARG A 259 45.60 18.89 28.83
CA ARG A 259 45.55 17.91 27.73
C ARG A 259 45.74 18.60 26.39
N LEU A 260 46.49 17.94 25.51
CA LEU A 260 46.68 18.34 24.11
C LEU A 260 46.01 17.32 23.20
N ALA A 261 45.29 17.81 22.18
CA ALA A 261 44.70 16.97 21.14
C ALA A 261 44.89 17.59 19.76
N SER A 262 44.92 16.76 18.73
CA SER A 262 44.89 17.22 17.34
C SER A 262 43.52 17.77 16.98
N ASP A 263 43.49 18.88 16.23
CA ASP A 263 42.29 19.35 15.55
C ASP A 263 42.08 18.51 14.29
N LEU A 264 41.04 17.67 14.29
CA LEU A 264 40.65 16.80 13.17
C LEU A 264 39.20 17.09 12.77
N SER A 265 38.85 16.87 11.51
CA SER A 265 37.44 16.90 11.08
C SER A 265 36.65 15.76 11.71
N THR A 266 35.35 15.96 11.93
CA THR A 266 34.43 15.02 12.59
C THR A 266 33.87 13.95 11.64
N GLU A 267 34.07 14.09 10.33
CA GLU A 267 33.67 13.11 9.32
C GLU A 267 34.79 12.08 9.10
N THR A 268 35.05 11.24 10.11
CA THR A 268 35.99 10.11 10.02
C THR A 268 35.25 8.78 10.07
#